data_AF-A0A9X3IN85-F1
#
_entry.id   AF-A0A9X3IN85-F1
#
_cell.length_a   1.000
_cell.length_b   1.000
_cell.length_c   1.000
_cell.angle_alpha   90.00
_cell.angle_beta   90.00
_cell.angle_gamma   90.00
#
_symmetry.space_group_name_H-M   'P 1'
#
loop_
_entity.id
_entity.type
_entity.pdbx_description
1 polymer ?
#
loop_
_entity_poly.entity_id
_entity_poly.type
_entity_poly.pdbx_seq_one_letter_code
_entity_poly.pdbx_strand_id
1 'polypeptide(L)'
;MRIAILALLGFVAGCSTTHTATGPATGPSSGLQQAYQACQTSYDNHTLKTRAERARCINAAENQFASEFPDRELLRRQQGLRLSLAMQVDQGKISQATADAAYKRELTRLQAASAAHG
;
A
#
# COMPACT_ATOMS: atom_id res chain seq x y z
N MET A 1 -11.29 45.03 -38.85
CA MET A 1 -10.91 44.14 -39.98
C MET A 1 -9.44 43.81 -39.87
N ARG A 2 -9.07 42.61 -40.35
CA ARG A 2 -7.72 42.01 -40.49
C ARG A 2 -7.32 41.03 -39.37
N ILE A 3 -7.79 39.82 -39.63
CA ILE A 3 -7.26 38.51 -39.23
C ILE A 3 -5.84 38.34 -39.79
N ALA A 4 -5.06 37.47 -39.11
CA ALA A 4 -3.94 36.66 -39.58
C ALA A 4 -2.53 37.06 -39.11
N ILE A 5 -2.04 36.34 -38.10
CA ILE A 5 -0.63 35.91 -37.98
C ILE A 5 -0.71 34.45 -37.49
N LEU A 6 -0.76 33.49 -38.42
CA LEU A 6 0.38 32.71 -38.95
C LEU A 6 1.18 31.97 -37.87
N ALA A 7 1.12 30.65 -38.02
CA ALA A 7 1.70 29.62 -37.19
C ALA A 7 3.23 29.62 -37.21
N LEU A 8 3.83 29.21 -36.08
CA LEU A 8 4.75 28.07 -35.89
C LEU A 8 5.64 28.31 -34.66
N LEU A 9 6.25 27.21 -34.18
CA LEU A 9 7.10 27.04 -32.98
C LEU A 9 6.27 26.63 -31.75
N GLY A 10 6.07 25.35 -31.40
CA GLY A 10 6.94 24.19 -31.50
C GLY A 10 7.70 24.03 -30.19
N PHE A 11 7.24 23.16 -29.28
CA PHE A 11 8.08 22.49 -28.28
C PHE A 11 7.35 21.26 -27.67
N VAL A 12 7.72 20.09 -28.21
CA VAL A 12 7.96 18.79 -27.56
C VAL A 12 7.20 18.48 -26.24
N ALA A 13 6.28 17.52 -26.30
CA ALA A 13 6.13 16.51 -25.24
C ALA A 13 5.54 15.24 -25.88
N GLY A 14 6.32 14.16 -25.85
CA GLY A 14 6.08 12.93 -26.57
C GLY A 14 4.79 12.21 -26.15
N CYS A 15 3.93 11.96 -27.14
CA CYS A 15 3.03 10.82 -27.10
C CYS A 15 3.78 9.58 -27.59
N SER A 16 3.50 8.44 -26.96
CA SER A 16 3.96 7.08 -27.30
C SER A 16 5.24 6.61 -26.61
N THR A 17 5.25 6.63 -25.28
CA THR A 17 5.97 5.57 -24.54
C THR A 17 4.96 4.49 -24.18
N THR A 18 4.76 3.55 -25.10
CA THR A 18 4.27 2.23 -24.77
C THR A 18 5.34 1.59 -23.89
N HIS A 19 5.27 1.83 -22.58
CA HIS A 19 5.99 1.00 -21.62
C HIS A 19 5.24 -0.32 -21.51
N THR A 20 5.52 -1.25 -22.43
CA THR A 20 5.57 -2.66 -22.06
C THR A 20 6.69 -2.82 -21.05
N ALA A 21 6.39 -2.54 -19.78
CA ALA A 21 7.21 -2.97 -18.67
C ALA A 21 7.01 -4.48 -18.53
N THR A 22 7.71 -5.26 -19.35
CA THR A 22 7.99 -6.68 -19.11
C THR A 22 9.06 -6.78 -18.03
N GLY A 23 8.70 -6.32 -16.83
CA GLY A 23 9.36 -6.66 -15.58
C GLY A 23 8.29 -7.25 -14.67
N PRO A 24 8.63 -8.15 -13.74
CA PRO A 24 7.66 -8.55 -12.72
C PRO A 24 7.19 -7.27 -12.04
N ALA A 25 5.88 -7.00 -12.06
CA ALA A 25 5.31 -5.89 -11.33
C ALA A 25 5.60 -6.13 -9.84
N THR A 26 6.68 -5.57 -9.31
CA THR A 26 7.14 -5.75 -7.92
C THR A 26 6.33 -4.89 -6.94
N GLY A 27 5.10 -4.54 -7.30
CA GLY A 27 4.18 -3.73 -6.53
C GLY A 27 2.79 -4.37 -6.49
N PRO A 28 1.91 -3.94 -5.57
CA PRO A 28 0.55 -4.44 -5.48
C PRO A 28 -0.17 -4.25 -6.82
N SER A 29 -1.04 -5.19 -7.18
CA SER A 29 -1.93 -5.01 -8.33
C SER A 29 -2.78 -3.75 -8.17
N SER A 30 -3.31 -3.24 -9.28
CA SER A 30 -4.26 -2.11 -9.25
C SER A 30 -5.46 -2.42 -8.36
N GLY A 31 -5.93 -3.67 -8.33
CA GLY A 31 -7.02 -4.12 -7.47
C GLY A 31 -6.66 -4.06 -5.98
N LEU A 32 -5.49 -4.58 -5.60
CA LEU A 32 -5.01 -4.53 -4.22
C LEU A 32 -4.77 -3.09 -3.75
N GLN A 33 -4.21 -2.24 -4.63
CA GLN A 33 -4.00 -0.83 -4.33
C GLN A 33 -5.32 -0.07 -4.11
N GLN A 34 -6.35 -0.34 -4.93
CA GLN A 34 -7.70 0.21 -4.76
C GLN A 34 -8.31 -0.25 -3.43
N ALA A 35 -8.14 -1.53 -3.06
CA ALA A 35 -8.65 -2.05 -1.79
C ALA A 35 -7.97 -1.35 -0.58
N TYR A 36 -6.66 -1.11 -0.64
CA TYR A 36 -5.97 -0.32 0.39
C TYR A 36 -6.51 1.10 0.52
N GLN A 37 -6.74 1.77 -0.61
CA GLN A 37 -7.33 3.11 -0.63
C GLN A 37 -8.74 3.11 -0.05
N ALA A 38 -9.57 2.13 -0.40
CA ALA A 38 -10.92 2.00 0.15
C ALA A 38 -10.91 1.83 1.68
N CYS A 39 -10.01 1.00 2.22
CA CYS A 39 -9.84 0.86 3.67
C CYS A 39 -9.37 2.16 4.34
N GLN A 40 -8.47 2.91 3.68
CA GLN A 40 -8.01 4.21 4.16
C GLN A 40 -9.13 5.24 4.17
N THR A 41 -9.84 5.41 3.05
CA THR A 41 -10.99 6.32 2.95
C THR A 41 -12.07 5.98 3.97
N SER A 42 -12.34 4.69 4.19
CA SER A 42 -13.31 4.26 5.20
C SER A 42 -12.87 4.59 6.63
N TYR A 43 -11.58 4.67 6.90
CA TYR A 43 -11.07 5.14 8.19
C TYR A 43 -11.13 6.67 8.30
N ASP A 44 -10.71 7.38 7.25
CA ASP A 44 -10.67 8.85 7.23
C ASP A 44 -12.07 9.47 7.27
N ASN A 45 -13.08 8.79 6.70
CA ASN A 45 -14.48 9.21 6.78
C ASN A 45 -15.22 8.67 8.04
N HIS A 46 -14.49 8.06 8.97
CA HIS A 46 -15.00 7.49 10.22
C HIS A 46 -16.03 6.35 10.08
N THR A 47 -16.12 5.70 8.93
CA THR A 47 -16.87 4.44 8.78
C THR A 47 -16.21 3.31 9.58
N LEU A 48 -14.88 3.20 9.48
CA LEU A 48 -14.03 2.42 10.39
C LEU A 48 -13.57 3.37 11.50
N LYS A 49 -13.94 3.08 12.73
CA LYS A 49 -13.79 4.01 13.86
C LYS A 49 -12.42 3.90 14.52
N THR A 50 -11.76 2.76 14.33
CA THR A 50 -10.51 2.41 15.02
C THR A 50 -9.42 2.04 14.03
N ARG A 51 -8.17 2.18 14.46
CA ARG A 51 -7.03 1.76 13.64
C ARG A 51 -7.01 0.24 13.50
N ALA A 52 -7.50 -0.50 14.49
CA ALA A 52 -7.66 -1.94 14.45
C ALA A 52 -8.68 -2.38 13.39
N GLU A 53 -9.81 -1.68 13.25
CA GLU A 53 -10.76 -1.93 12.16
C GLU A 53 -10.14 -1.66 10.79
N ARG A 54 -9.39 -0.55 10.64
CA ARG A 54 -8.62 -0.27 9.43
C ARG A 54 -7.61 -1.38 9.14
N ALA A 55 -6.86 -1.84 10.14
CA ALA A 55 -5.91 -2.93 10.00
C ALA A 55 -6.59 -4.23 9.55
N ARG A 56 -7.76 -4.56 10.10
CA ARG A 56 -8.56 -5.72 9.68
C ARG A 56 -9.04 -5.61 8.23
N CYS A 57 -9.48 -4.42 7.82
CA CYS A 57 -9.86 -4.17 6.43
C CYS A 57 -8.67 -4.43 5.48
N ILE A 58 -7.48 -3.92 5.82
CA ILE A 58 -6.29 -4.15 5.01
C ILE A 58 -5.90 -5.65 5.01
N ASN A 59 -5.93 -6.33 6.15
CA ASN A 59 -5.68 -7.78 6.23
C ASN A 59 -6.67 -8.57 5.34
N ALA A 60 -7.95 -8.17 5.33
CA ALA A 60 -8.97 -8.81 4.50
C ALA A 60 -8.71 -8.59 3.00
N ALA A 61 -8.31 -7.38 2.60
CA ALA A 61 -7.89 -7.09 1.23
C ALA A 61 -6.70 -7.97 0.82
N GLU A 62 -5.64 -8.02 1.61
CA GLU A 62 -4.48 -8.87 1.32
C GLU A 62 -4.84 -10.37 1.23
N ASN A 63 -5.82 -10.82 1.99
CA ASN A 63 -6.31 -12.19 1.91
C ASN A 63 -7.14 -12.44 0.64
N GLN A 64 -7.88 -11.45 0.15
CA GLN A 64 -8.56 -11.52 -1.14
C GLN A 64 -7.56 -11.60 -2.30
N PHE A 65 -6.45 -10.87 -2.21
CA PHE A 65 -5.37 -10.85 -3.20
C PHE A 65 -4.20 -11.78 -2.79
N ALA A 66 -4.52 -12.90 -2.14
CA ALA A 66 -3.58 -13.81 -1.53
C ALA A 66 -2.45 -14.29 -2.45
N SER A 67 -2.75 -14.47 -3.74
CA SER A 67 -1.83 -14.93 -4.77
C SER A 67 -0.71 -13.95 -5.10
N GLU A 68 -0.85 -12.68 -4.73
CA GLU A 68 0.19 -11.65 -4.91
C GLU A 68 1.29 -11.75 -3.84
N PHE A 69 1.09 -12.58 -2.81
CA PHE A 69 2.02 -12.76 -1.70
C PHE A 69 2.65 -14.16 -1.78
N PRO A 70 3.89 -14.28 -2.27
CA PRO A 70 4.54 -15.58 -2.45
C PRO A 70 4.79 -16.29 -1.12
N ASP A 71 5.10 -15.54 -0.05
CA ASP A 71 5.23 -16.08 1.30
C ASP A 71 3.98 -15.80 2.14
N ARG A 72 3.13 -16.82 2.26
CA ARG A 72 1.87 -16.76 3.01
C ARG A 72 2.08 -16.67 4.53
N GLU A 73 3.17 -17.26 5.05
CA GLU A 73 3.46 -17.21 6.48
C GLU A 73 4.02 -15.85 6.88
N LEU A 74 4.87 -15.24 6.05
CA LEU A 74 5.30 -13.86 6.20
C LEU A 74 4.11 -12.91 6.18
N LEU A 75 3.20 -13.07 5.21
CA LEU A 75 1.97 -12.27 5.15
C LEU A 75 1.18 -12.37 6.46
N ARG A 76 0.93 -13.58 6.96
CA ARG A 76 0.18 -13.82 8.20
C ARG A 76 0.84 -13.13 9.40
N ARG A 77 2.17 -13.20 9.50
CA ARG A 77 2.93 -12.54 10.58
C ARG A 77 2.87 -11.02 10.48
N GLN A 78 3.02 -10.47 9.28
CA GLN A 78 2.88 -9.04 9.02
C GLN A 78 1.48 -8.52 9.39
N GLN A 79 0.43 -9.25 9.00
CA GLN A 79 -0.97 -8.93 9.34
C GLN A 79 -1.22 -8.93 10.85
N GLY A 80 -0.68 -9.92 11.57
CA GLY A 80 -0.78 -10.01 13.03
C GLY A 80 -0.05 -8.87 13.73
N LEU A 81 1.16 -8.54 13.27
CA LEU A 81 1.93 -7.40 13.77
C LEU A 81 1.17 -6.07 13.57
N ARG A 82 0.65 -5.82 12.36
CA ARG A 82 -0.13 -4.61 12.04
C ARG A 82 -1.33 -4.47 12.96
N LEU A 83 -2.10 -5.54 13.14
CA LEU A 83 -3.29 -5.52 13.98
C LEU A 83 -2.94 -5.31 15.47
N SER A 84 -1.92 -6.00 15.97
CA SER A 84 -1.47 -5.85 17.36
C SER A 84 -1.04 -4.42 17.69
N LEU A 85 -0.26 -3.80 16.81
CA LEU A 85 0.18 -2.40 16.97
C LEU A 85 -1.00 -1.44 16.89
N ALA A 86 -1.92 -1.65 15.93
CA ALA A 86 -3.12 -0.83 15.82
C ALA A 86 -3.98 -0.89 17.09
N MET A 87 -4.18 -2.07 17.66
CA MET A 87 -4.89 -2.25 18.93
C MET A 87 -4.19 -1.53 20.10
N GLN A 88 -2.87 -1.54 20.15
CA GLN A 88 -2.13 -0.82 21.20
C GLN A 88 -2.27 0.70 21.07
N VAL A 89 -2.31 1.24 19.84
CA VAL A 89 -2.57 2.67 19.61
C VAL A 89 -4.00 3.02 20.01
N ASP A 90 -4.99 2.22 19.59
CA ASP A 90 -6.40 2.46 19.94
C ASP A 90 -6.64 2.39 21.47
N GLN A 91 -5.87 1.56 22.19
CA GLN A 91 -5.89 1.47 23.65
C GLN A 91 -5.08 2.55 24.37
N GLY A 92 -4.42 3.45 23.63
CA GLY A 92 -3.57 4.50 24.19
C GLY A 92 -2.27 3.99 24.84
N LYS A 93 -1.88 2.73 24.60
CA LYS A 93 -0.67 2.12 25.17
C LYS A 93 0.61 2.64 24.52
N ILE A 94 0.54 2.94 23.23
CA ILE A 94 1.65 3.50 22.44
C ILE A 94 1.14 4.60 21.51
N SER A 95 2.02 5.51 21.11
CA SER A 95 1.71 6.51 20.08
C SER A 95 1.71 5.89 18.68
N GLN A 96 1.06 6.56 17.72
CA GLN A 96 1.12 6.15 16.30
C GLN A 96 2.58 6.12 15.79
N ALA A 97 3.39 7.12 16.13
CA ALA A 97 4.80 7.17 15.72
C ALA A 97 5.60 5.97 16.27
N THR A 98 5.34 5.58 17.52
CA THR A 98 5.94 4.39 18.14
C THR A 98 5.51 3.12 17.40
N ALA A 99 4.23 3.00 17.07
CA ALA A 99 3.71 1.87 16.28
C ALA A 99 4.36 1.79 14.89
N ASP A 100 4.51 2.91 14.20
CA ASP A 100 5.13 2.95 12.86
C ASP A 100 6.60 2.54 12.89
N ALA A 101 7.36 3.02 13.89
CA ALA A 101 8.74 2.62 14.09
C ALA A 101 8.88 1.13 14.44
N ALA A 102 8.01 0.61 15.31
CA ALA A 102 7.97 -0.80 15.66
C ALA A 102 7.61 -1.68 14.46
N TYR A 103 6.62 -1.27 13.67
CA TYR A 103 6.19 -1.98 12.46
C TYR A 103 7.33 -2.09 11.46
N LYS A 104 8.02 -0.98 11.16
CA LYS A 104 9.17 -0.98 10.24
C LYS A 104 10.27 -1.94 10.70
N ARG A 105 10.69 -1.84 11.97
CA ARG A 105 11.75 -2.68 12.53
C ARG A 105 11.38 -4.17 12.46
N GLU A 106 10.19 -4.54 12.93
CA GLU A 106 9.79 -5.95 12.96
C GLU A 106 9.51 -6.50 11.57
N LEU A 107 8.99 -5.70 10.64
CA LEU A 107 8.81 -6.12 9.25
C LEU A 107 10.15 -6.46 8.59
N THR A 108 11.18 -5.62 8.77
CA THR A 108 12.54 -5.93 8.29
C THR A 108 13.04 -7.25 8.86
N ARG A 109 12.82 -7.50 10.15
CA ARG A 109 13.22 -8.75 10.81
C ARG A 109 12.49 -9.97 10.25
N LEU A 110 11.19 -9.85 10.02
CA LEU A 110 10.37 -10.92 9.44
C LEU A 110 10.79 -11.24 8.00
N GLN A 111 11.07 -10.21 7.19
CA GLN A 111 11.55 -10.37 5.82
C GLN A 111 12.94 -11.03 5.77
N ALA A 112 13.86 -10.62 6.64
CA ALA A 112 15.18 -11.23 6.75
C ALA A 112 15.10 -12.71 7.17
N ALA A 113 14.19 -13.06 8.09
CA ALA A 113 13.98 -14.45 8.50
C ALA A 113 13.36 -15.31 7.37
N SER A 114 12.42 -14.76 6.61
CA SER A 114 11.82 -15.44 5.45
C SER A 114 12.88 -15.74 4.38
N ALA A 115 13.74 -14.76 4.06
CA ALA A 115 14.83 -14.94 3.09
C ALA A 115 15.89 -15.98 3.51
N ALA A 116 16.04 -16.25 4.80
CA ALA A 116 17.00 -17.25 5.31
C ALA A 116 16.49 -18.70 5.26
N HIS A 117 15.18 -18.89 5.01
CA HIS A 117 14.53 -20.20 5.00
C HIS A 117 13.90 -20.56 3.63
N GLY A 118 14.05 -19.70 2.62
CA GLY A 118 13.56 -19.88 1.25
C GLY A 118 14.61 -20.44 0.30
#